data_AF-A0A7C5IK53-F1
#
_entry.id   AF-A0A7C5IK53-F1
#
_cell.length_a   1.000
_cell.length_b   1.000
_cell.length_c   1.000
_cell.angle_alpha   90.00
_cell.angle_beta   90.00
_cell.angle_gamma   90.00
#
_symmetry.space_group_name_H-M   'P 1'
#
loop_
_entity.id
_entity.type
_entity.pdbx_description
1 polymer ?
#
loop_
_entity_poly.entity_id
_entity_poly.type
_entity_poly.pdbx_seq_one_letter_code
_entity_poly.pdbx_strand_id
1 'polypeptide(L)'
;MNHRIPLYTAEGELADWISEQRLARLEAAGLIARVVRHPKGHINRAILFRRPGEGGAVKLRQYMGTRYSFRERLDNGRPCWKLRRLGRGNELRSIFLTVIAECMASQ
;
A
#
# COMPACT_ATOMS: atom_id res chain seq x y z
N MET A 1 -12.44 -30.58 11.22
CA MET A 1 -12.32 -29.97 9.87
C MET A 1 -11.78 -28.56 10.04
N ASN A 2 -10.55 -28.30 9.59
CA ASN A 2 -9.94 -26.96 9.65
C ASN A 2 -10.46 -26.12 8.48
N HIS A 3 -11.70 -25.61 8.58
CA HIS A 3 -12.19 -24.61 7.64
C HIS A 3 -11.48 -23.28 7.93
N ARG A 4 -10.36 -23.08 7.24
CA ARG A 4 -9.61 -21.83 7.27
C ARG A 4 -10.25 -20.86 6.29
N ILE A 5 -10.61 -19.69 6.79
CA ILE A 5 -11.21 -18.59 6.06
C ILE A 5 -10.08 -17.62 5.69
N PRO A 6 -9.89 -17.27 4.42
CA PRO A 6 -8.92 -16.27 4.04
C PRO A 6 -9.38 -14.88 4.50
N LEU A 7 -8.50 -14.18 5.19
CA LEU A 7 -8.66 -12.81 5.67
C LEU A 7 -7.85 -11.88 4.78
N TYR A 8 -8.51 -10.87 4.21
CA TYR A 8 -7.90 -9.88 3.35
C TYR A 8 -7.81 -8.52 4.05
N THR A 9 -6.76 -7.76 3.71
CA THR A 9 -6.65 -6.34 4.05
C THR A 9 -7.68 -5.51 3.28
N ALA A 10 -7.84 -4.24 3.63
CA ALA A 10 -8.73 -3.32 2.93
C ALA A 10 -8.28 -3.06 1.47
N GLU A 11 -7.00 -3.29 1.18
CA GLU A 11 -6.36 -3.17 -0.13
C GLU A 11 -6.55 -4.43 -0.99
N GLY A 12 -7.04 -5.52 -0.39
CA GLY A 12 -7.29 -6.79 -1.07
C GLY A 12 -6.10 -7.76 -1.05
N GLU A 13 -5.11 -7.52 -0.20
CA GLU A 13 -3.98 -8.43 0.00
C GLU A 13 -4.36 -9.51 1.02
N LEU A 14 -3.85 -10.73 0.85
CA LEU A 14 -4.10 -11.82 1.79
C LEU A 14 -3.29 -11.55 3.07
N ALA A 15 -3.99 -11.31 4.18
CA ALA A 15 -3.37 -11.04 5.47
C ALA A 15 -3.11 -12.31 6.27
N ASP A 16 -4.08 -13.22 6.34
CA ASP A 16 -4.00 -14.44 7.15
C ASP A 16 -5.07 -15.49 6.74
N TRP A 17 -4.95 -16.69 7.27
CA TRP A 17 -5.97 -17.74 7.22
C TRP A 17 -6.53 -18.00 8.63
N ILE A 18 -7.77 -17.58 8.87
CA ILE A 18 -8.37 -17.56 10.21
C ILE A 18 -9.42 -18.65 10.41
N SER A 19 -9.65 -19.04 11.67
CA SER A 19 -10.78 -19.90 12.04
C SER A 19 -12.07 -19.08 12.22
N GLU A 20 -13.22 -19.75 12.20
CA GLU A 20 -14.53 -19.12 12.50
C GLU A 20 -14.55 -18.44 13.88
N GLN A 21 -13.92 -19.06 14.89
CA GLN A 21 -13.83 -18.46 16.22
C GLN A 21 -13.04 -17.15 16.21
N ARG A 22 -11.94 -17.09 15.45
CA ARG A 22 -11.15 -15.85 15.30
C ARG A 22 -11.92 -14.81 14.49
N LEU A 23 -12.67 -15.23 13.47
CA LEU A 23 -13.55 -14.34 12.71
C LEU A 23 -14.61 -13.69 13.62
N ALA A 24 -15.30 -14.48 14.46
CA ALA A 24 -16.30 -13.95 15.38
C ALA A 24 -15.71 -12.92 16.36
N ARG A 25 -14.48 -13.14 16.85
CA ARG A 25 -13.77 -12.15 17.68
C ARG A 25 -13.45 -10.87 16.91
N LEU A 26 -13.04 -10.98 15.65
CA LEU A 26 -12.75 -9.82 14.80
C LEU A 26 -14.02 -9.03 14.45
N GLU A 27 -15.15 -9.73 14.21
CA GLU A 27 -16.45 -9.10 14.01
C GLU A 27 -16.92 -8.37 15.27
N ALA A 28 -16.82 -9.00 16.44
CA ALA A 28 -17.16 -8.38 17.73
C ALA A 28 -16.28 -7.16 18.05
N ALA A 29 -15.01 -7.18 17.61
CA ALA A 29 -14.09 -6.05 17.74
C ALA A 29 -14.34 -4.93 16.70
N GLY A 30 -15.31 -5.09 15.79
CA GLY A 30 -15.60 -4.10 14.75
C GLY A 30 -14.49 -3.97 13.70
N LEU A 31 -13.65 -5.00 13.52
CA LEU A 31 -12.49 -4.96 12.62
C LEU A 31 -12.79 -5.51 11.22
N ILE A 32 -13.93 -6.16 11.03
CA ILE A 32 -14.35 -6.74 9.75
C ILE A 32 -15.28 -5.79 9.02
N ALA A 33 -14.86 -5.34 7.82
CA ALA A 33 -15.68 -4.53 6.94
C ALA A 33 -16.75 -5.35 6.23
N ARG A 34 -16.39 -6.57 5.80
CA ARG A 34 -17.30 -7.44 5.06
C ARG A 34 -16.92 -8.90 5.19
N VAL A 35 -17.93 -9.75 5.40
CA VAL A 35 -17.83 -11.20 5.23
C VAL A 35 -18.52 -11.59 3.93
N VAL A 36 -17.80 -12.25 3.04
CA VAL A 36 -18.33 -12.75 1.77
C VAL A 36 -18.65 -14.23 1.91
N ARG A 37 -19.92 -14.57 1.69
CA ARG A 37 -20.41 -15.95 1.76
C ARG A 37 -20.62 -16.51 0.36
N HIS A 38 -20.31 -17.78 0.19
CA HIS A 38 -20.67 -18.50 -1.04
C HIS A 38 -22.19 -18.76 -1.05
N PRO A 39 -22.84 -18.83 -2.23
CA PRO A 39 -24.25 -19.24 -2.32
C PRO A 39 -24.57 -20.60 -1.68
N LYS A 40 -23.54 -21.44 -1.50
CA LYS A 40 -23.60 -22.76 -0.85
C LYS A 40 -23.45 -22.70 0.68
N GLY A 41 -23.51 -21.51 1.28
CA GLY A 41 -23.58 -21.31 2.73
C GLY A 41 -22.27 -21.21 3.50
N HIS A 42 -21.11 -21.59 2.91
CA HIS A 42 -19.82 -21.45 3.59
C HIS A 42 -19.22 -20.04 3.42
N ILE A 43 -18.37 -19.65 4.37
CA ILE A 43 -17.66 -18.37 4.33
C ILE A 43 -16.51 -18.49 3.33
N ASN A 44 -16.54 -17.65 2.29
CA ASN A 44 -15.52 -17.62 1.25
C ASN A 44 -14.32 -16.79 1.70
N ARG A 45 -14.57 -15.59 2.23
CA ARG A 45 -13.51 -14.69 2.72
C ARG A 45 -14.04 -13.63 3.68
N ALA A 46 -13.15 -13.10 4.50
CA ALA A 46 -13.39 -11.92 5.33
C ALA A 46 -12.45 -10.78 4.92
N ILE A 47 -12.91 -9.53 5.05
CA ILE A 47 -12.16 -8.33 4.65
C ILE A 47 -12.11 -7.39 5.84
N LEU A 48 -10.91 -6.94 6.21
CA LEU A 48 -10.68 -5.97 7.29
C LEU A 48 -11.15 -4.57 6.91
N PHE A 49 -11.56 -3.79 7.91
CA PHE A 49 -11.68 -2.34 7.77
C PHE A 49 -10.30 -1.70 7.56
N ARG A 50 -10.26 -0.64 6.74
CA ARG A 50 -9.08 0.21 6.65
C ARG A 50 -8.90 0.95 7.97
N ARG A 51 -7.70 0.86 8.54
CA ARG A 51 -7.37 1.58 9.77
C ARG A 51 -6.88 3.00 9.49
N PRO A 52 -7.08 3.94 10.42
CA PRO A 52 -6.41 5.24 10.36
C PRO A 52 -4.90 5.04 10.33
N GLY A 53 -4.23 5.53 9.28
CA GLY A 53 -2.78 5.37 9.08
C GLY A 53 -2.38 4.27 8.10
N GLU A 54 -3.30 3.37 7.72
CA GLU A 54 -3.06 2.46 6.59
C GLU A 54 -3.16 3.21 5.26
N GLY A 55 -2.30 2.83 4.30
CA GLY A 55 -2.25 3.42 2.97
C GLY A 55 -3.61 3.33 2.28
N GLY A 56 -4.07 4.44 1.70
CA GLY A 56 -5.34 4.45 0.96
C GLY A 56 -5.30 3.55 -0.28
N ALA A 57 -6.47 3.08 -0.72
CA ALA A 57 -6.59 2.32 -1.96
C ALA A 57 -5.99 3.15 -3.10
N VAL A 58 -5.18 2.50 -3.93
CA VAL A 58 -4.52 3.19 -5.03
C VAL A 58 -5.58 3.75 -5.97
N LYS A 59 -5.71 5.08 -6.01
CA LYS A 59 -6.66 5.77 -6.88
C LYS A 59 -6.10 5.78 -8.30
N LEU A 60 -6.95 5.65 -9.32
CA LEU A 60 -6.54 5.82 -10.72
C LEU A 60 -5.78 7.14 -10.95
N ARG A 61 -6.15 8.20 -10.24
CA ARG A 61 -5.45 9.50 -10.28
C ARG A 61 -4.00 9.44 -9.81
N GLN A 62 -3.61 8.47 -8.97
CA GLN A 62 -2.22 8.27 -8.58
C GLN A 62 -1.39 7.64 -9.70
N TYR A 63 -2.02 6.97 -10.67
CA TYR A 63 -1.39 6.54 -11.93
C TYR A 63 -1.39 7.63 -13.00
N MET A 64 -2.10 8.74 -12.75
CA MET A 64 -2.03 9.91 -13.62
C MET A 64 -0.87 10.77 -13.17
N GLY A 65 -0.10 11.27 -14.13
CA GLY A 65 0.92 12.27 -13.83
C GLY A 65 0.31 13.47 -13.11
N THR A 66 1.04 14.03 -12.15
CA THR A 66 0.73 15.33 -11.56
C THR A 66 1.31 16.47 -12.42
N ARG A 67 0.97 17.74 -12.13
CA ARG A 67 1.55 18.95 -12.76
C ARG A 67 3.09 18.96 -12.73
N TYR A 68 3.67 18.26 -11.76
CA TYR A 68 5.11 18.12 -11.55
C TYR A 68 5.61 16.75 -12.01
N SER A 69 5.00 16.14 -13.02
CA SER A 69 5.48 14.89 -13.60
C SER A 69 5.51 14.95 -15.13
N PHE A 70 6.35 14.13 -15.73
CA PHE A 70 6.43 13.94 -17.18
C PHE A 70 6.48 12.45 -17.49
N ARG A 71 6.08 12.08 -18.71
CA ARG A 71 6.06 10.69 -19.17
C ARG A 71 7.46 10.32 -19.67
N GLU A 72 8.12 9.39 -18.99
CA GLU A 72 9.42 8.82 -19.38
C GLU A 72 9.20 7.44 -20.00
N ARG A 73 9.99 7.09 -21.02
CA ARG A 73 10.05 5.71 -21.54
C ARG A 73 11.29 5.06 -20.96
N LEU A 74 11.09 3.94 -20.27
CA LEU A 74 12.18 3.11 -19.79
C LEU A 74 12.84 2.36 -20.96
N ASP A 75 14.06 1.86 -20.76
CA ASP A 75 14.83 1.13 -21.79
C ASP A 75 14.09 -0.10 -22.34
N ASN A 76 13.24 -0.72 -21.51
CA ASN A 76 12.36 -1.83 -21.91
C ASN A 76 11.09 -1.39 -22.67
N GLY A 77 11.02 -0.11 -23.08
CA GLY A 77 9.92 0.47 -23.85
C GLY A 77 8.68 0.86 -23.05
N ARG A 78 8.59 0.50 -21.75
CA ARG A 78 7.42 0.77 -20.91
C ARG A 78 7.34 2.26 -20.53
N PRO A 79 6.16 2.91 -20.66
CA PRO A 79 5.99 4.27 -20.20
C PRO A 79 5.79 4.32 -18.67
N CYS A 80 6.49 5.23 -18.00
CA CYS A 80 6.30 5.54 -16.58
C CYS A 80 6.10 7.05 -16.38
N TRP A 81 5.56 7.45 -15.23
CA TRP A 81 5.51 8.85 -14.81
C TRP A 81 6.69 9.13 -13.89
N LYS A 82 7.52 10.11 -14.26
CA LYS A 82 8.65 10.57 -13.46
C LYS A 82 8.37 11.97 -12.94
N LEU A 83 8.71 12.21 -11.68
CA LEU A 83 8.62 13.54 -11.11
C LEU A 83 9.61 14.49 -11.80
N ARG A 84 9.13 15.68 -12.17
CA ARG A 84 9.96 16.80 -12.60
C ARG A 84 10.91 17.11 -11.46
N ARG A 85 12.19 17.16 -11.78
CA ARG A 85 13.20 17.62 -10.84
C ARG A 85 12.94 19.10 -10.55
N LEU A 86 12.81 19.46 -9.28
CA LEU A 86 12.76 20.85 -8.84
C LEU A 86 14.21 21.37 -8.78
N GLY A 87 14.45 22.59 -9.26
CA GLY A 87 15.80 23.19 -9.32
C GLY A 87 16.73 22.50 -10.32
N ARG A 88 18.04 22.52 -10.04
CA ARG A 88 19.09 21.96 -10.92
C ARG A 88 19.30 20.43 -10.77
N GLY A 89 18.30 19.70 -10.29
CA GLY A 89 18.37 18.24 -10.16
C GLY A 89 19.50 17.74 -9.23
N ASN A 90 20.38 16.88 -9.74
CA ASN A 90 21.47 16.28 -8.96
C ASN A 90 22.71 17.17 -8.85
N GLU A 91 22.75 18.34 -9.51
CA GLU A 91 23.94 19.21 -9.51
C GLU A 91 24.40 19.60 -8.10
N LEU A 92 23.45 19.78 -7.18
CA LEU A 92 23.73 20.15 -5.78
C LEU A 92 23.71 18.95 -4.82
N ARG A 93 23.46 17.73 -5.32
CA ARG A 93 23.27 16.55 -4.47
C ARG A 93 24.56 16.16 -3.76
N SER A 94 25.71 16.26 -4.43
CA SER A 94 27.02 16.00 -3.80
C SER A 94 27.27 16.98 -2.66
N ILE A 95 27.10 18.28 -2.90
CA ILE A 95 27.28 19.34 -1.90
C ILE A 95 26.36 19.11 -0.70
N PHE A 96 25.08 18.83 -0.94
CA PHE A 96 24.11 18.55 0.12
C PHE A 96 24.49 17.32 0.97
N LEU A 97 24.94 16.24 0.33
CA LEU A 97 25.37 15.04 1.03
C LEU A 97 26.64 15.26 1.85
N THR A 98 27.58 16.07 1.35
CA THR A 98 28.78 16.47 2.10
C THR A 98 28.42 17.21 3.37
N VAL A 99 27.54 18.22 3.28
CA VAL A 99 27.11 19.00 4.45
C VAL A 99 26.43 18.12 5.50
N ILE A 100 25.57 17.18 5.09
CA ILE A 100 24.94 16.23 6.02
C ILE A 100 25.99 15.36 6.72
N ALA A 101 26.96 14.84 5.96
CA ALA A 101 28.01 14.00 6.53
C ALA A 101 28.86 14.76 7.56
N GLU A 102 29.20 16.03 7.29
CA GLU A 102 29.91 16.89 8.23
C GLU A 102 29.09 17.20 9.49
N CYS A 103 27.79 17.48 9.34
CA CYS A 103 26.88 17.68 10.47
C CYS A 103 26.71 16.41 11.34
N MET A 104 26.74 15.23 10.74
CA MET A 104 26.65 13.95 11.47
C MET A 104 27.97 13.56 12.13
N ALA A 105 29.11 14.00 11.59
CA ALA A 105 30.44 13.72 12.13
C ALA A 105 30.87 14.71 13.24
N SER A 106 30.13 15.80 13.43
CA SER A 106 30.37 16.83 14.44
C SER A 106 29.51 16.69 15.70
N GLN A 107 28.78 15.56 15.84
CA GLN A 107 28.17 15.10 17.09
C GLN A 107 29.10 14.14 17.83
#